data_AF-C1AAL0-F1
#
_entry.id   AF-C1AAL0-F1
#
_cell.length_a   1.000
_cell.length_b   1.000
_cell.length_c   1.000
_cell.angle_alpha   90.00
_cell.angle_beta   90.00
_cell.angle_gamma   90.00
#
_symmetry.space_group_name_H-M   'P 1'
#
loop_
_entity.id
_entity.type
_entity.pdbx_description
1 polymer ?
#
loop_
_entity_poly.entity_id
_entity_poly.type
_entity_poly.pdbx_seq_one_letter_code
_entity_poly.pdbx_strand_id
1 'polypeptide(L)'
;MSNDPTPRLSDLIAASDAASDRRTFLTRASALSLAIPGMAALSACDRPDAAQSSAAPPTKSPPTQYPDNSNSRLDSTVVREEHHANTSVAGVANDASAVTYHRYAPELPPPPANGRLVLHWHAREVPVRITDDVVVSAWTFEGDVPGPILHCRVGDTIEFTLTNDVVIPHSIDFHGAQIDPKVAFRSVPKGESVTFTFTPKYAGAFMYHCGTAPVLMHIGAGMYGALIVSPREGLPPAKEFVLVQGEYYLSAGNGGVQVSDYQKMLSTLPDHVCFNGRPGQYMKEPIRVKVGDRVRFWVVAAGPSHPCHFHVVGEQFDSVWLGAPPANPIRGVQTFTVPAGGGLVFDLICDIPGEFPFVNHAFGHGQKGAVGILHVE
;
A
#
# COMPACT_ATOMS: atom_id res chain seq x y z
N MET A 1 43.03 -37.48 -11.98
CA MET A 1 41.57 -37.25 -11.94
C MET A 1 41.19 -37.12 -10.48
N SER A 2 41.05 -35.87 -10.02
CA SER A 2 40.77 -35.51 -8.64
C SER A 2 39.26 -35.58 -8.41
N ASN A 3 38.80 -36.49 -7.56
CA ASN A 3 37.44 -36.52 -7.05
C ASN A 3 37.42 -35.73 -5.74
N ASP A 4 37.17 -34.42 -5.82
CA ASP A 4 36.71 -33.67 -4.65
C ASP A 4 35.18 -33.76 -4.58
N PRO A 5 34.60 -34.17 -3.45
CA PRO A 5 33.16 -34.20 -3.29
C PRO A 5 32.63 -32.76 -3.17
N THR A 6 31.62 -32.44 -3.97
CA THR A 6 30.86 -31.19 -3.85
C THR A 6 30.32 -31.05 -2.42
N PRO A 7 30.58 -29.93 -1.72
CA PRO A 7 30.12 -29.76 -0.35
C PRO A 7 28.59 -29.74 -0.29
N ARG A 8 28.01 -30.40 0.71
CA ARG A 8 26.56 -30.41 0.92
C ARG A 8 26.17 -29.12 1.65
N LEU A 9 24.96 -28.63 1.41
CA LEU A 9 24.43 -27.42 2.05
C LEU A 9 24.49 -27.48 3.59
N SER A 10 24.46 -28.69 4.17
CA SER A 10 24.65 -28.95 5.60
C SER A 10 26.04 -28.55 6.12
N ASP A 11 27.07 -28.66 5.29
CA ASP A 11 28.47 -28.50 5.70
C ASP A 11 28.85 -27.02 5.83
N LEU A 12 28.07 -26.13 5.19
CA LEU A 12 28.21 -24.67 5.27
C LEU A 12 27.48 -24.06 6.48
N ILE A 13 26.56 -24.80 7.11
CA ILE A 13 25.73 -24.32 8.23
C ILE A 13 26.43 -24.58 9.59
N ALA A 14 27.25 -25.62 9.68
CA ALA A 14 27.95 -25.99 10.92
C ALA A 14 29.10 -25.03 11.30
N ALA A 15 29.53 -24.14 10.40
CA ALA A 15 30.66 -23.23 10.63
C ALA A 15 30.27 -21.87 11.24
N SER A 16 28.98 -21.58 11.45
CA SER A 16 28.52 -20.25 11.86
C SER A 16 28.01 -20.13 13.30
N ASP A 17 28.00 -21.21 14.10
CA ASP A 17 27.49 -21.15 15.47
C ASP A 17 28.59 -20.77 16.48
N ALA A 18 28.93 -19.47 16.49
CA ALA A 18 29.51 -18.81 17.65
C ALA A 18 28.99 -17.36 17.76
N ALA A 19 28.41 -17.04 18.92
CA ALA A 19 27.91 -15.76 19.40
C ALA A 19 26.48 -15.34 18.97
N SER A 20 25.60 -15.36 19.99
CA SER A 20 24.23 -14.88 19.96
C SER A 20 24.16 -13.36 19.87
N ASP A 21 23.40 -12.84 18.90
CA ASP A 21 22.82 -11.49 19.00
C ASP A 21 21.49 -11.40 18.21
N ARG A 22 20.69 -10.38 18.51
CA ARG A 22 19.27 -10.15 18.15
C ARG A 22 18.90 -10.14 16.65
N ARG A 23 19.79 -10.55 15.75
CA ARG A 23 19.58 -10.70 14.29
C ARG A 23 19.12 -12.10 13.86
N THR A 24 19.03 -13.06 14.78
CA THR A 24 18.88 -14.49 14.47
C THR A 24 17.42 -14.97 14.28
N PHE A 25 16.44 -14.07 14.21
CA PHE A 25 15.04 -14.44 13.95
C PHE A 25 14.74 -14.59 12.45
N LEU A 26 15.49 -13.92 11.57
CA LEU A 26 15.21 -13.88 10.12
C LEU A 26 15.74 -15.09 9.32
N THR A 27 16.37 -16.09 9.97
CA THR A 27 17.03 -17.20 9.25
C THR A 27 16.47 -18.58 9.56
N ARG A 28 15.34 -18.71 10.27
CA ARG A 28 14.80 -20.02 10.71
C ARG A 28 13.34 -20.30 10.30
N ALA A 29 12.88 -19.79 9.16
CA ALA A 29 11.58 -20.17 8.58
C ALA A 29 11.74 -20.61 7.11
N SER A 30 12.39 -21.76 6.88
CA SER A 30 12.44 -22.42 5.57
C SER A 30 12.72 -23.91 5.73
N ALA A 31 11.75 -24.66 6.27
CA ALA A 31 11.68 -26.12 6.12
C ALA A 31 10.26 -26.60 6.47
N LEU A 32 9.73 -27.56 5.69
CA LEU A 32 8.41 -28.23 5.73
C LEU A 32 7.26 -27.43 5.05
N SER A 33 6.49 -27.90 4.06
CA SER A 33 6.29 -29.23 3.46
C SER A 33 5.60 -29.11 2.08
N LEU A 34 5.94 -30.00 1.15
CA LEU A 34 5.22 -30.29 -0.10
C LEU A 34 4.74 -31.74 -0.05
N ALA A 35 3.43 -31.99 -0.12
CA ALA A 35 2.83 -33.25 -0.59
C ALA A 35 1.31 -33.12 -0.85
N ILE A 36 0.88 -33.43 -2.07
CA ILE A 36 -0.50 -33.70 -2.57
C ILE A 36 -0.32 -34.99 -3.40
N PRO A 37 -1.22 -36.03 -3.42
CA PRO A 37 -2.58 -35.94 -3.97
C PRO A 37 -3.67 -36.92 -3.47
N GLY A 38 -4.94 -36.63 -3.80
CA GLY A 38 -6.03 -37.63 -3.77
C GLY A 38 -7.46 -37.08 -3.97
N MET A 39 -8.21 -37.66 -4.91
CA MET A 39 -9.50 -37.24 -5.49
C MET A 39 -10.80 -37.56 -4.68
N ALA A 40 -11.87 -36.85 -5.06
CA ALA A 40 -13.24 -37.31 -5.40
C ALA A 40 -14.47 -37.08 -4.45
N ALA A 41 -15.48 -36.45 -5.09
CA ALA A 41 -16.93 -36.74 -5.12
C ALA A 41 -17.95 -36.12 -4.12
N LEU A 42 -18.80 -35.27 -4.73
CA LEU A 42 -20.23 -34.91 -4.54
C LEU A 42 -21.08 -35.65 -3.47
N SER A 43 -21.88 -34.91 -2.70
CA SER A 43 -23.35 -35.06 -2.63
C SER A 43 -24.03 -33.90 -1.86
N ALA A 44 -25.33 -33.73 -2.06
CA ALA A 44 -26.16 -32.55 -1.81
C ALA A 44 -27.14 -32.66 -0.61
N CYS A 45 -27.80 -31.52 -0.32
CA CYS A 45 -29.02 -31.28 0.49
C CYS A 45 -28.86 -31.40 2.02
N ASP A 46 -29.49 -30.61 2.91
CA ASP A 46 -30.72 -29.81 2.82
C ASP A 46 -30.73 -28.69 3.91
N ARG A 47 -31.58 -27.68 3.76
CA ARG A 47 -31.94 -26.67 4.79
C ARG A 47 -33.14 -27.15 5.63
N PRO A 48 -33.42 -26.53 6.79
CA PRO A 48 -34.53 -25.56 6.82
C PRO A 48 -34.33 -24.33 7.74
N ASP A 49 -34.99 -23.22 7.32
CA ASP A 49 -35.82 -22.20 8.03
C ASP A 49 -35.67 -21.97 9.55
N ALA A 50 -35.98 -20.83 10.17
CA ALA A 50 -36.25 -19.41 9.89
C ALA A 50 -36.58 -18.79 11.28
N ALA A 51 -36.26 -17.52 11.56
CA ALA A 51 -37.05 -16.64 12.45
C ALA A 51 -36.45 -15.23 12.60
N GLN A 52 -37.35 -14.26 12.71
CA GLN A 52 -37.19 -12.80 12.73
C GLN A 52 -37.09 -12.19 14.15
N SER A 53 -36.88 -10.85 14.16
CA SER A 53 -37.28 -9.84 15.17
C SER A 53 -36.12 -9.35 16.07
N SER A 54 -35.94 -8.08 16.45
CA SER A 54 -36.53 -6.74 16.18
C SER A 54 -35.66 -5.71 16.91
N ALA A 55 -35.63 -4.46 16.44
CA ALA A 55 -34.84 -3.34 16.98
C ALA A 55 -35.56 -2.48 18.05
N ALA A 56 -34.80 -1.77 18.90
CA ALA A 56 -35.13 -0.46 19.51
C ALA A 56 -33.92 0.15 20.30
N PRO A 57 -33.87 1.48 20.58
CA PRO A 57 -32.67 2.32 20.34
C PRO A 57 -32.14 3.09 21.59
N PRO A 58 -31.44 4.26 21.51
CA PRO A 58 -30.04 4.41 21.96
C PRO A 58 -29.84 5.35 23.18
N THR A 59 -28.65 5.32 23.79
CA THR A 59 -28.25 6.31 24.81
C THR A 59 -26.94 7.02 24.43
N LYS A 60 -26.95 8.36 24.63
CA LYS A 60 -25.87 9.31 24.33
C LYS A 60 -24.84 9.36 25.46
N SER A 61 -23.58 9.66 25.14
CA SER A 61 -22.59 10.21 26.07
C SER A 61 -21.46 10.96 25.32
N PRO A 62 -20.74 11.91 25.98
CA PRO A 62 -20.23 13.18 25.41
C PRO A 62 -18.78 13.15 24.88
N PRO A 63 -18.25 14.27 24.33
CA PRO A 63 -17.07 14.26 23.47
C PRO A 63 -15.77 14.21 24.27
N THR A 64 -14.80 13.45 23.78
CA THR A 64 -13.40 13.54 24.19
C THR A 64 -12.60 14.18 23.06
N GLN A 65 -11.92 15.27 23.42
CA GLN A 65 -10.96 15.99 22.58
C GLN A 65 -9.82 15.04 22.18
N TYR A 66 -9.55 14.94 20.88
CA TYR A 66 -8.34 14.30 20.35
C TYR A 66 -7.33 15.36 19.91
N PRO A 67 -6.02 15.06 20.05
CA PRO A 67 -4.95 15.90 19.54
C PRO A 67 -4.95 15.90 18.01
N ASP A 68 -4.65 17.09 17.50
CA ASP A 68 -4.63 17.52 16.11
C ASP A 68 -3.68 16.67 15.24
N ASN A 69 -4.20 15.97 14.22
CA ASN A 69 -3.40 15.30 13.17
C ASN A 69 -3.41 16.10 11.85
N SER A 70 -3.62 17.41 11.94
CA SER A 70 -3.62 18.33 10.81
C SER A 70 -2.19 18.63 10.30
N ASN A 71 -1.56 17.66 9.63
CA ASN A 71 -0.50 17.95 8.66
C ASN A 71 -0.74 17.35 7.26
N SER A 72 -1.89 16.69 7.04
CA SER A 72 -2.40 16.39 5.69
C SER A 72 -3.02 17.66 5.08
N ARG A 73 -2.19 18.53 4.49
CA ARG A 73 -2.69 19.58 3.58
C ARG A 73 -3.15 18.90 2.29
N LEU A 74 -4.41 18.49 2.26
CA LEU A 74 -5.11 17.92 1.08
C LEU A 74 -5.43 18.98 0.01
N ASP A 75 -4.97 20.22 0.19
CA ASP A 75 -5.18 21.34 -0.72
C ASP A 75 -4.00 22.31 -0.56
N SER A 76 -3.23 22.52 -1.63
CA SER A 76 -2.16 23.52 -1.69
C SER A 76 -2.52 24.69 -2.59
N THR A 77 -3.71 25.29 -2.42
CA THR A 77 -4.11 26.51 -3.14
C THR A 77 -4.09 27.77 -2.27
N VAL A 78 -2.92 28.17 -1.72
CA VAL A 78 -2.71 29.57 -1.29
C VAL A 78 -1.24 29.99 -1.42
N VAL A 79 -0.84 30.55 -2.57
CA VAL A 79 0.02 31.75 -2.66
C VAL A 79 -0.31 32.50 -3.96
N ARG A 80 -0.64 33.79 -3.82
CA ARG A 80 -0.90 34.75 -4.92
C ARG A 80 0.39 35.24 -5.58
N GLU A 81 0.25 35.61 -6.84
CA GLU A 81 1.22 36.12 -7.82
C GLU A 81 2.17 37.23 -7.34
N GLU A 82 3.40 37.24 -7.87
CA GLU A 82 4.03 38.40 -8.51
C GLU A 82 5.21 37.98 -9.43
N HIS A 83 5.57 38.88 -10.37
CA HIS A 83 6.13 38.67 -11.71
C HIS A 83 7.64 38.30 -11.89
N HIS A 84 7.89 37.61 -13.02
CA HIS A 84 9.06 37.58 -13.93
C HIS A 84 10.50 37.32 -13.42
N ALA A 85 11.12 36.23 -13.94
CA ALA A 85 12.32 36.27 -14.78
C ALA A 85 12.64 34.89 -15.41
N ASN A 86 12.94 34.90 -16.70
CA ASN A 86 13.48 33.78 -17.48
C ASN A 86 14.91 33.45 -17.00
N THR A 87 15.17 32.25 -16.49
CA THR A 87 16.42 31.47 -16.69
C THR A 87 16.40 30.13 -15.96
N SER A 88 17.02 29.13 -16.61
CA SER A 88 17.71 27.95 -16.07
C SER A 88 16.93 26.65 -15.80
N VAL A 89 17.42 25.61 -16.46
CA VAL A 89 17.38 24.21 -16.02
C VAL A 89 18.16 24.11 -14.71
N ALA A 90 17.52 23.72 -13.59
CA ALA A 90 18.12 23.05 -12.42
C ALA A 90 17.13 23.01 -11.24
N GLY A 91 17.06 21.87 -10.53
CA GLY A 91 16.58 21.88 -9.14
C GLY A 91 15.81 20.68 -8.59
N VAL A 92 15.79 19.50 -9.24
CA VAL A 92 15.56 18.27 -8.47
C VAL A 92 16.82 18.10 -7.63
N ALA A 93 16.71 17.97 -6.29
CA ALA A 93 17.89 17.95 -5.44
C ALA A 93 18.86 16.86 -5.92
N ASN A 94 19.97 17.28 -6.54
CA ASN A 94 21.01 16.41 -7.08
C ASN A 94 21.92 15.88 -5.97
N ASP A 95 21.49 15.94 -4.71
CA ASP A 95 22.27 15.51 -3.56
C ASP A 95 21.34 14.79 -2.58
N ALA A 96 21.57 13.49 -2.45
CA ALA A 96 20.85 12.64 -1.52
C ALA A 96 20.92 13.18 -0.08
N SER A 97 22.05 13.79 0.34
CA SER A 97 22.25 14.22 1.73
C SER A 97 21.24 15.28 2.22
N ALA A 98 20.64 16.04 1.30
CA ALA A 98 19.65 17.07 1.62
C ALA A 98 18.23 16.51 1.80
N VAL A 99 17.98 15.25 1.42
CA VAL A 99 16.66 14.64 1.43
C VAL A 99 16.42 13.96 2.78
N THR A 100 15.35 14.33 3.47
CA THR A 100 15.01 13.78 4.78
C THR A 100 14.14 12.53 4.64
N TYR A 101 14.36 11.55 5.52
CA TYR A 101 13.49 10.37 5.61
C TYR A 101 12.19 10.75 6.31
N HIS A 102 11.07 10.37 5.71
CA HIS A 102 9.75 10.49 6.31
C HIS A 102 9.08 9.12 6.32
N ARG A 103 8.69 8.66 7.51
CA ARG A 103 7.83 7.47 7.67
C ARG A 103 6.45 7.79 7.11
N TYR A 104 5.86 6.84 6.40
CA TYR A 104 4.50 6.96 5.90
C TYR A 104 3.51 6.44 6.96
N ALA A 105 2.53 7.26 7.31
CA ALA A 105 1.51 6.91 8.29
C ALA A 105 0.58 5.81 7.74
N PRO A 106 0.37 4.68 8.45
CA PRO A 106 -0.50 3.62 7.97
C PRO A 106 -1.98 3.89 8.25
N GLU A 107 -2.34 4.84 9.11
CA GLU A 107 -3.73 5.08 9.52
C GLU A 107 -4.61 5.53 8.35
N LEU A 108 -5.81 4.96 8.23
CA LEU A 108 -6.80 5.41 7.25
C LEU A 108 -7.24 6.85 7.58
N PRO A 109 -7.06 7.84 6.68
CA PRO A 109 -7.57 9.19 6.90
C PRO A 109 -9.11 9.19 7.01
N PRO A 110 -9.73 10.16 7.72
CA PRO A 110 -11.18 10.24 7.80
C PRO A 110 -11.83 10.53 6.43
N PRO A 111 -13.05 10.02 6.15
CA PRO A 111 -13.77 10.35 4.94
C PRO A 111 -14.35 11.78 5.02
N PRO A 112 -14.73 12.41 3.88
CA PRO A 112 -15.32 13.74 3.88
C PRO A 112 -16.66 13.77 4.64
N ALA A 113 -16.85 14.78 5.49
CA ALA A 113 -18.06 14.90 6.32
C ALA A 113 -19.34 15.21 5.50
N ASN A 114 -19.20 15.87 4.35
CA ASN A 114 -20.31 16.31 3.49
C ASN A 114 -20.57 15.37 2.30
N GLY A 115 -19.91 14.21 2.26
CA GLY A 115 -20.03 13.24 1.15
C GLY A 115 -19.48 13.76 -0.20
N ARG A 116 -18.60 14.77 -0.16
CA ARG A 116 -17.92 15.29 -1.34
C ARG A 116 -16.45 15.53 -1.07
N LEU A 117 -15.60 15.02 -1.94
CA LEU A 117 -14.16 15.24 -1.93
C LEU A 117 -13.78 16.05 -3.17
N VAL A 118 -13.18 17.23 -2.96
CA VAL A 118 -12.68 18.09 -4.04
C VAL A 118 -11.17 18.12 -3.91
N LEU A 119 -10.45 17.71 -4.95
CA LEU A 119 -9.01 17.50 -4.93
C LEU A 119 -8.35 18.20 -6.11
N HIS A 120 -7.28 18.94 -5.83
CA HIS A 120 -6.42 19.55 -6.83
C HIS A 120 -4.98 19.08 -6.57
N TRP A 121 -4.53 18.10 -7.34
CA TRP A 121 -3.23 17.45 -7.17
C TRP A 121 -2.28 17.78 -8.30
N HIS A 122 -1.00 17.74 -7.98
CA HIS A 122 0.12 17.96 -8.87
C HIS A 122 0.91 16.68 -9.08
N ALA A 123 1.17 16.35 -10.35
CA ALA A 123 2.20 15.38 -10.70
C ALA A 123 3.57 16.05 -10.65
N ARG A 124 4.51 15.44 -9.91
CA ARG A 124 5.84 16.01 -9.62
C ARG A 124 6.94 14.96 -9.74
N GLU A 125 8.14 15.40 -10.11
CA GLU A 125 9.37 14.62 -10.03
C GLU A 125 10.19 15.13 -8.84
N VAL A 126 10.35 14.30 -7.81
CA VAL A 126 11.01 14.70 -6.55
C VAL A 126 11.86 13.56 -6.00
N PRO A 127 12.96 13.87 -5.31
CA PRO A 127 13.73 12.84 -4.63
C PRO A 127 13.03 12.42 -3.33
N VAL A 128 12.88 11.12 -3.12
CA VAL A 128 12.25 10.51 -1.93
C VAL A 128 13.26 9.60 -1.25
N ARG A 129 13.51 9.82 0.05
CA ARG A 129 14.35 8.92 0.86
C ARG A 129 13.51 7.75 1.37
N ILE A 130 13.79 6.54 0.86
CA ILE A 130 13.01 5.33 1.14
C ILE A 130 13.62 4.44 2.22
N THR A 131 14.94 4.55 2.45
CA THR A 131 15.66 3.96 3.58
C THR A 131 16.69 4.96 4.11
N ASP A 132 17.43 4.61 5.16
CA ASP A 132 18.44 5.50 5.74
C ASP A 132 19.51 5.90 4.70
N ASP A 133 19.81 5.02 3.74
CA ASP A 133 20.89 5.20 2.77
C ASP A 133 20.41 5.34 1.32
N VAL A 134 19.13 5.10 1.03
CA VAL A 134 18.60 5.08 -0.34
C VAL A 134 17.65 6.25 -0.57
N VAL A 135 18.04 7.12 -1.50
CA VAL A 135 17.19 8.17 -2.08
C VAL A 135 16.90 7.81 -3.53
N VAL A 136 15.64 7.93 -3.94
CA VAL A 136 15.19 7.64 -5.30
C VAL A 136 14.64 8.90 -5.94
N SER A 137 14.91 9.13 -7.23
CA SER A 137 14.23 10.15 -8.03
C SER A 137 12.86 9.60 -8.44
N ALA A 138 11.82 9.94 -7.68
CA ALA A 138 10.49 9.41 -7.85
C ALA A 138 9.62 10.30 -8.75
N TRP A 139 8.70 9.67 -9.47
CA TRP A 139 7.55 10.32 -10.08
C TRP A 139 6.37 10.14 -9.14
N THR A 140 5.73 11.24 -8.77
CA THR A 140 4.82 11.27 -7.62
C THR A 140 3.52 12.00 -7.94
N PHE A 141 2.49 11.65 -7.19
CA PHE A 141 1.35 12.54 -6.96
C PHE A 141 1.58 13.22 -5.61
N GLU A 142 1.56 14.55 -5.56
CA GLU A 142 1.76 15.34 -4.33
C GLU A 142 3.10 15.14 -3.61
N GLY A 143 4.14 14.69 -4.32
CA GLY A 143 5.52 14.72 -3.82
C GLY A 143 5.96 13.55 -2.94
N ASP A 144 5.18 12.46 -2.89
CA ASP A 144 5.57 11.26 -2.13
C ASP A 144 5.19 9.94 -2.84
N VAL A 145 5.73 8.82 -2.34
CA VAL A 145 5.45 7.44 -2.79
C VAL A 145 5.04 6.55 -1.60
N PRO A 146 3.84 5.94 -1.59
CA PRO A 146 2.74 6.20 -2.52
C PRO A 146 2.26 7.65 -2.44
N GLY A 147 1.48 8.07 -3.43
CA GLY A 147 0.71 9.31 -3.33
C GLY A 147 -0.29 9.28 -2.15
N PRO A 148 -1.03 10.38 -1.91
CA PRO A 148 -1.95 10.46 -0.78
C PRO A 148 -2.99 9.33 -0.76
N ILE A 149 -3.23 8.72 0.40
CA ILE A 149 -4.36 7.81 0.58
C ILE A 149 -5.65 8.62 0.54
N LEU A 150 -6.58 8.21 -0.33
CA LEU A 150 -7.92 8.77 -0.37
C LEU A 150 -8.89 7.88 0.42
N HIS A 151 -9.81 8.51 1.15
CA HIS A 151 -10.92 7.83 1.80
C HIS A 151 -12.23 8.53 1.48
N CYS A 152 -13.21 7.78 0.97
CA CYS A 152 -14.58 8.21 0.83
C CYS A 152 -15.55 7.08 1.16
N ARG A 153 -16.85 7.32 1.03
CA ARG A 153 -17.89 6.29 1.14
C ARG A 153 -18.52 6.01 -0.22
N VAL A 154 -19.18 4.86 -0.34
CA VAL A 154 -20.06 4.57 -1.48
C VAL A 154 -21.09 5.68 -1.63
N GLY A 155 -21.21 6.20 -2.85
CA GLY A 155 -22.13 7.29 -3.18
C GLY A 155 -21.59 8.70 -2.92
N ASP A 156 -20.39 8.86 -2.35
CA ASP A 156 -19.75 10.17 -2.27
C ASP A 156 -19.31 10.65 -3.66
N THR A 157 -19.26 11.97 -3.85
CA THR A 157 -18.79 12.57 -5.09
C THR A 157 -17.32 12.95 -4.97
N ILE A 158 -16.49 12.45 -5.87
CA ILE A 158 -15.08 12.86 -6.01
C ILE A 158 -14.98 13.78 -7.22
N GLU A 159 -14.63 15.04 -7.00
CA GLU A 159 -14.23 16.01 -8.01
C GLU A 159 -12.71 16.11 -7.97
N PHE A 160 -12.06 15.73 -9.07
CA PHE A 160 -10.62 15.56 -9.11
C PHE A 160 -10.01 16.39 -10.24
N THR A 161 -8.98 17.15 -9.91
CA THR A 161 -8.12 17.84 -10.87
C THR A 161 -6.69 17.35 -10.73
N LEU A 162 -6.08 16.92 -11.83
CA LEU A 162 -4.63 16.73 -11.93
C LEU A 162 -4.02 17.89 -12.72
N THR A 163 -3.02 18.54 -12.16
CA THR A 163 -2.09 19.45 -12.84
C THR A 163 -0.74 18.76 -13.02
N ASN A 164 -0.10 18.89 -14.18
CA ASN A 164 1.23 18.33 -14.38
C ASN A 164 2.31 19.42 -14.34
N ASP A 165 3.20 19.38 -13.35
CA ASP A 165 4.23 20.40 -13.18
C ASP A 165 5.51 20.10 -13.98
N VAL A 166 5.64 18.87 -14.50
CA VAL A 166 6.89 18.34 -15.07
C VAL A 166 6.78 18.06 -16.56
N VAL A 167 7.93 17.85 -17.22
CA VAL A 167 8.02 17.69 -18.67
C VAL A 167 7.39 16.40 -19.14
N ILE A 168 7.55 15.33 -18.36
CA ILE A 168 6.98 14.02 -18.67
C ILE A 168 5.45 14.12 -18.53
N PRO A 169 4.66 13.77 -19.56
CA PRO A 169 3.22 13.75 -19.44
C PRO A 169 2.77 12.72 -18.39
N HIS A 170 1.75 13.08 -17.62
CA HIS A 170 1.21 12.20 -16.60
C HIS A 170 -0.31 12.13 -16.68
N SER A 171 -0.89 11.04 -16.24
CA SER A 171 -2.33 10.90 -16.06
C SER A 171 -2.62 10.30 -14.69
N ILE A 172 -3.89 10.05 -14.41
CA ILE A 172 -4.31 9.27 -13.25
C ILE A 172 -5.48 8.39 -13.67
N ASP A 173 -5.40 7.11 -13.33
CA ASP A 173 -6.42 6.08 -13.51
C ASP A 173 -6.87 5.65 -12.11
N PHE A 174 -8.17 5.79 -11.82
CA PHE A 174 -8.78 5.35 -10.57
C PHE A 174 -9.56 4.05 -10.81
N HIS A 175 -9.13 2.94 -10.21
CA HIS A 175 -9.83 1.66 -10.34
C HIS A 175 -11.21 1.65 -9.64
N GLY A 176 -11.44 2.58 -8.71
CA GLY A 176 -12.74 2.81 -8.08
C GLY A 176 -13.72 3.64 -8.92
N ALA A 177 -13.32 4.10 -10.11
CA ALA A 177 -14.14 4.93 -10.99
C ALA A 177 -14.71 4.14 -12.17
N GLN A 178 -15.95 4.46 -12.54
CA GLN A 178 -16.60 3.95 -13.77
C GLN A 178 -16.93 5.13 -14.68
N ILE A 179 -15.93 5.60 -15.43
CA ILE A 179 -16.00 6.79 -16.31
C ILE A 179 -15.22 6.55 -17.60
N ASP A 180 -15.38 7.40 -18.63
CA ASP A 180 -14.64 7.27 -19.89
C ASP A 180 -13.15 7.64 -19.70
N PRO A 181 -12.22 6.66 -19.79
CA PRO A 181 -10.80 6.91 -19.57
C PRO A 181 -10.16 7.78 -20.65
N LYS A 182 -10.76 7.88 -21.85
CA LYS A 182 -10.22 8.75 -22.92
C LYS A 182 -10.34 10.23 -22.59
N VAL A 183 -11.32 10.58 -21.74
CA VAL A 183 -11.55 11.96 -21.31
C VAL A 183 -10.93 12.18 -19.94
N ALA A 184 -11.29 11.35 -18.96
CA ALA A 184 -10.91 11.55 -17.56
C ALA A 184 -9.44 11.20 -17.29
N PHE A 185 -8.93 10.12 -17.89
CA PHE A 185 -7.60 9.58 -17.60
C PHE A 185 -6.60 9.84 -18.72
N ARG A 186 -6.87 10.86 -19.55
CA ARG A 186 -5.96 11.28 -20.63
C ARG A 186 -4.62 11.72 -20.05
N SER A 187 -3.56 11.58 -20.85
CA SER A 187 -2.27 12.18 -20.51
C SER A 187 -2.36 13.71 -20.49
N VAL A 188 -1.76 14.30 -19.47
CA VAL A 188 -1.72 15.73 -19.19
C VAL A 188 -0.30 16.22 -19.46
N PRO A 189 -0.09 17.04 -20.51
CA PRO A 189 1.18 17.70 -20.77
C PRO A 189 1.59 18.66 -19.65
N LYS A 190 2.87 19.07 -19.65
CA LYS A 190 3.39 20.07 -18.71
C LYS A 190 2.55 21.35 -18.70
N GLY A 191 2.19 21.82 -17.51
CA GLY A 191 1.45 23.05 -17.28
C GLY A 191 -0.05 22.95 -17.58
N GLU A 192 -0.52 21.81 -18.06
CA GLU A 192 -1.94 21.57 -18.29
C GLU A 192 -2.61 20.91 -17.08
N SER A 193 -3.95 20.86 -17.13
CA SER A 193 -4.75 20.14 -16.14
C SER A 193 -5.87 19.34 -16.80
N VAL A 194 -6.31 18.30 -16.12
CA VAL A 194 -7.56 17.57 -16.42
C VAL A 194 -8.43 17.56 -15.17
N THR A 195 -9.72 17.84 -15.34
CA THR A 195 -10.72 17.77 -14.26
C THR A 195 -11.82 16.81 -14.65
N PHE A 196 -12.23 15.97 -13.71
CA PHE A 196 -13.35 15.06 -13.89
C PHE A 196 -14.03 14.77 -12.55
N THR A 197 -15.23 14.21 -12.62
CA THR A 197 -16.03 13.85 -11.45
C THR A 197 -16.48 12.40 -11.57
N PHE A 198 -16.43 11.66 -10.47
CA PHE A 198 -17.00 10.32 -10.39
C PHE A 198 -17.58 10.02 -9.00
N THR A 199 -18.42 8.99 -8.96
CA THR A 199 -19.06 8.50 -7.73
C THR A 199 -18.75 7.01 -7.59
N PRO A 200 -17.96 6.59 -6.60
CA PRO A 200 -17.68 5.18 -6.37
C PRO A 200 -18.97 4.40 -6.05
N LYS A 201 -19.22 3.34 -6.81
CA LYS A 201 -20.41 2.49 -6.65
C LYS A 201 -20.22 1.31 -5.70
N TYR A 202 -18.98 0.91 -5.46
CA TYR A 202 -18.63 -0.26 -4.68
C TYR A 202 -17.65 0.11 -3.59
N ALA A 203 -17.85 -0.47 -2.40
CA ALA A 203 -16.87 -0.40 -1.34
C ALA A 203 -15.63 -1.24 -1.69
N GLY A 204 -14.49 -0.96 -1.07
CA GLY A 204 -13.26 -1.73 -1.26
C GLY A 204 -11.99 -0.90 -1.15
N ALA A 205 -10.86 -1.58 -1.29
CA ALA A 205 -9.55 -0.97 -1.50
C ALA A 205 -9.23 -0.98 -2.99
N PHE A 206 -9.06 0.20 -3.57
CA PHE A 206 -8.77 0.37 -4.99
C PHE A 206 -7.43 1.06 -5.18
N MET A 207 -6.70 0.65 -6.21
CA MET A 207 -5.52 1.39 -6.65
C MET A 207 -5.94 2.64 -7.43
N TYR A 208 -5.12 3.68 -7.35
CA TYR A 208 -5.01 4.63 -8.45
C TYR A 208 -3.56 4.70 -8.91
N HIS A 209 -3.32 5.03 -10.18
CA HIS A 209 -1.97 5.16 -10.72
C HIS A 209 -1.91 5.99 -12.00
N CYS A 210 -0.71 6.37 -12.42
CA CYS A 210 -0.55 6.99 -13.74
C CYS A 210 -0.74 5.97 -14.87
N GLY A 211 -1.54 6.32 -15.87
CA GLY A 211 -1.87 5.50 -17.05
C GLY A 211 -1.19 5.94 -18.34
N THR A 212 -0.30 6.93 -18.27
CA THR A 212 0.51 7.38 -19.43
C THR A 212 1.51 6.30 -19.84
N ALA A 213 1.74 6.14 -21.15
CA ALA A 213 2.67 5.16 -21.69
C ALA A 213 4.14 5.64 -21.56
N PRO A 214 5.10 4.75 -21.23
CA PRO A 214 4.91 3.34 -20.87
C PRO A 214 4.47 3.18 -19.41
N VAL A 215 3.26 2.64 -19.19
CA VAL A 215 2.61 2.54 -17.86
C VAL A 215 3.51 1.86 -16.82
N LEU A 216 4.27 0.84 -17.23
CA LEU A 216 5.23 0.14 -16.37
C LEU A 216 6.24 1.10 -15.73
N MET A 217 6.78 2.06 -16.49
CA MET A 217 7.74 3.03 -15.95
C MET A 217 7.05 3.98 -14.97
N HIS A 218 5.86 4.47 -15.32
CA HIS A 218 5.16 5.43 -14.46
C HIS A 218 4.80 4.84 -13.10
N ILE A 219 4.28 3.61 -13.06
CA ILE A 219 4.00 2.91 -11.80
C ILE A 219 5.32 2.58 -11.09
N GLY A 220 6.30 1.99 -11.79
CA GLY A 220 7.59 1.60 -11.20
C GLY A 220 8.47 2.76 -10.74
N ALA A 221 8.19 3.99 -11.17
CA ALA A 221 8.83 5.21 -10.70
C ALA A 221 8.11 5.86 -9.49
N GLY A 222 6.96 5.33 -9.07
CA GLY A 222 6.26 5.74 -7.84
C GLY A 222 4.86 6.31 -8.01
N MET A 223 4.32 6.42 -9.23
CA MET A 223 3.01 7.06 -9.46
C MET A 223 1.84 6.11 -9.18
N TYR A 224 1.62 5.80 -7.91
CA TYR A 224 0.50 4.99 -7.44
C TYR A 224 0.05 5.39 -6.03
N GLY A 225 -1.15 4.97 -5.66
CA GLY A 225 -1.66 5.07 -4.30
C GLY A 225 -2.96 4.29 -4.11
N ALA A 226 -3.66 4.57 -3.01
CA ALA A 226 -4.89 3.87 -2.66
C ALA A 226 -6.09 4.82 -2.54
N LEU A 227 -7.22 4.40 -3.11
CA LEU A 227 -8.55 4.91 -2.84
C LEU A 227 -9.31 3.87 -2.02
N ILE A 228 -9.62 4.22 -0.77
CA ILE A 228 -10.44 3.41 0.13
C ILE A 228 -11.87 3.92 0.05
N VAL A 229 -12.79 3.02 -0.29
CA VAL A 229 -14.22 3.31 -0.34
C VAL A 229 -14.91 2.49 0.74
N SER A 230 -15.32 3.16 1.82
CA SER A 230 -16.10 2.52 2.88
C SER A 230 -17.55 2.31 2.46
N PRO A 231 -18.22 1.24 2.95
CA PRO A 231 -19.67 1.07 2.76
C PRO A 231 -20.44 2.24 3.37
N ARG A 232 -21.62 2.54 2.83
CA ARG A 232 -22.42 3.70 3.30
C ARG A 232 -22.91 3.47 4.73
N GLU A 233 -23.39 2.26 4.99
CA GLU A 233 -23.83 1.72 6.27
C GLU A 233 -22.69 1.49 7.27
N GLY A 234 -21.44 1.55 6.80
CA GLY A 234 -20.24 1.32 7.59
C GLY A 234 -19.93 -0.17 7.81
N LEU A 235 -18.82 -0.41 8.50
CA LEU A 235 -18.36 -1.73 8.92
C LEU A 235 -18.28 -1.77 10.44
N PRO A 236 -18.16 -2.96 11.07
CA PRO A 236 -17.85 -3.05 12.49
C PRO A 236 -16.64 -2.17 12.83
N PRO A 237 -16.71 -1.38 13.93
CA PRO A 237 -15.63 -0.49 14.34
C PRO A 237 -14.30 -1.23 14.45
N ALA A 238 -13.25 -0.63 13.90
CA ALA A 238 -11.91 -1.20 13.86
C ALA A 238 -10.85 -0.09 13.94
N LYS A 239 -9.63 -0.47 14.31
CA LYS A 239 -8.41 0.28 14.00
C LYS A 239 -8.07 0.02 12.54
N GLU A 240 -8.18 1.05 11.71
CA GLU A 240 -8.09 0.91 10.25
C GLU A 240 -6.73 1.41 9.74
N PHE A 241 -6.03 0.53 9.04
CA PHE A 241 -4.72 0.79 8.46
C PHE A 241 -4.74 0.47 6.96
N VAL A 242 -3.96 1.22 6.18
CA VAL A 242 -3.81 1.04 4.74
C VAL A 242 -2.37 0.66 4.45
N LEU A 243 -2.19 -0.45 3.74
CA LEU A 243 -0.89 -0.93 3.28
C LEU A 243 -0.88 -1.00 1.76
N VAL A 244 -0.11 -0.12 1.14
CA VAL A 244 0.13 -0.08 -0.30
C VAL A 244 1.48 -0.75 -0.57
N GLN A 245 1.44 -1.98 -1.07
CA GLN A 245 2.65 -2.67 -1.50
C GLN A 245 3.12 -2.12 -2.85
N GLY A 246 4.39 -1.75 -2.93
CA GLY A 246 5.05 -1.38 -4.18
C GLY A 246 6.48 -1.92 -4.27
N GLU A 247 7.05 -1.82 -5.46
CA GLU A 247 8.38 -2.30 -5.81
C GLU A 247 9.27 -1.17 -6.33
N TYR A 248 10.55 -1.19 -5.96
CA TYR A 248 11.56 -0.33 -6.56
C TYR A 248 12.55 -1.15 -7.39
N TYR A 249 12.82 -0.65 -8.58
CA TYR A 249 13.78 -1.20 -9.54
C TYR A 249 14.79 -0.10 -9.84
N LEU A 250 15.99 -0.21 -9.29
CA LEU A 250 16.89 0.93 -9.16
C LEU A 250 18.22 0.70 -9.86
N SER A 251 18.75 1.78 -10.40
CA SER A 251 20.13 1.90 -10.89
C SER A 251 20.77 3.14 -10.30
N ALA A 252 22.11 3.20 -10.35
CA ALA A 252 22.83 4.38 -9.90
C ALA A 252 22.43 5.60 -10.73
N GLY A 253 22.07 6.69 -10.06
CA GLY A 253 21.93 8.01 -10.66
C GLY A 253 23.02 8.97 -10.18
N ASN A 254 22.75 10.26 -10.25
CA ASN A 254 23.71 11.31 -9.89
C ASN A 254 23.58 11.72 -8.42
N GLY A 255 24.71 12.08 -7.80
CA GLY A 255 24.73 12.66 -6.45
C GLY A 255 24.09 11.78 -5.36
N GLY A 256 24.23 10.45 -5.49
CA GLY A 256 23.67 9.49 -4.55
C GLY A 256 22.16 9.26 -4.68
N VAL A 257 21.48 9.92 -5.63
CA VAL A 257 20.07 9.69 -5.93
C VAL A 257 19.97 8.58 -6.98
N GLN A 258 19.27 7.49 -6.64
CA GLN A 258 19.03 6.37 -7.54
C GLN A 258 17.87 6.66 -8.49
N VAL A 259 17.87 6.04 -9.67
CA VAL A 259 16.84 6.22 -10.70
C VAL A 259 16.23 4.89 -11.10
N SER A 260 15.00 4.92 -11.61
CA SER A 260 14.27 3.74 -12.06
C SER A 260 14.98 3.01 -13.22
N ASP A 261 15.15 1.69 -13.08
CA ASP A 261 15.74 0.81 -14.10
C ASP A 261 14.65 0.02 -14.83
N TYR A 262 14.39 0.39 -16.08
CA TYR A 262 13.34 -0.23 -16.89
C TYR A 262 13.63 -1.70 -17.26
N GLN A 263 14.90 -2.10 -17.37
CA GLN A 263 15.23 -3.49 -17.72
C GLN A 263 15.01 -4.42 -16.53
N LYS A 264 15.33 -3.96 -15.32
CA LYS A 264 14.97 -4.67 -14.09
C LYS A 264 13.45 -4.79 -13.93
N MET A 265 12.69 -3.75 -14.28
CA MET A 265 11.23 -3.80 -14.30
C MET A 265 10.70 -4.87 -15.25
N LEU A 266 11.18 -4.88 -16.51
CA LEU A 266 10.80 -5.91 -17.50
C LEU A 266 11.16 -7.33 -17.05
N SER A 267 12.26 -7.46 -16.30
CA SER A 267 12.71 -8.74 -15.74
C SER A 267 11.99 -9.12 -14.44
N THR A 268 11.15 -8.24 -13.89
CA THR A 268 10.45 -8.43 -12.61
C THR A 268 11.38 -8.73 -11.43
N LEU A 269 12.59 -8.16 -11.44
CA LEU A 269 13.60 -8.30 -10.38
C LEU A 269 13.74 -7.01 -9.55
N PRO A 270 12.87 -6.77 -8.55
CA PRO A 270 12.94 -5.54 -7.76
C PRO A 270 14.13 -5.56 -6.80
N ASP A 271 14.72 -4.40 -6.54
CA ASP A 271 15.74 -4.22 -5.50
C ASP A 271 15.10 -4.11 -4.12
N HIS A 272 13.93 -3.46 -4.05
CA HIS A 272 13.12 -3.36 -2.84
C HIS A 272 11.66 -3.72 -3.11
N VAL A 273 11.01 -4.32 -2.12
CA VAL A 273 9.55 -4.43 -2.04
C VAL A 273 9.16 -3.89 -0.68
N CYS A 274 8.11 -3.10 -0.59
CA CYS A 274 7.79 -2.40 0.65
C CYS A 274 6.30 -2.14 0.80
N PHE A 275 5.88 -1.94 2.04
CA PHE A 275 4.59 -1.31 2.35
C PHE A 275 4.79 0.20 2.49
N ASN A 276 3.91 0.96 1.86
CA ASN A 276 3.84 2.43 1.94
C ASN A 276 5.17 3.12 1.56
N GLY A 277 5.85 2.58 0.53
CA GLY A 277 7.03 3.17 -0.12
C GLY A 277 8.35 3.09 0.65
N ARG A 278 8.36 2.65 1.91
CA ARG A 278 9.58 2.59 2.74
C ARG A 278 9.86 1.16 3.18
N PRO A 279 10.89 0.50 2.61
CA PRO A 279 11.27 -0.86 2.98
C PRO A 279 11.50 -1.02 4.50
N GLY A 280 10.71 -1.89 5.13
CA GLY A 280 10.84 -2.23 6.55
C GLY A 280 10.50 -1.10 7.54
N GLN A 281 9.84 -0.02 7.12
CA GLN A 281 9.54 1.10 8.02
C GLN A 281 8.74 0.68 9.27
N TYR A 282 7.83 -0.28 9.12
CA TYR A 282 6.99 -0.78 10.20
C TYR A 282 7.67 -1.84 11.06
N MET A 283 8.88 -2.27 10.71
CA MET A 283 9.75 -3.01 11.64
C MET A 283 10.47 -2.03 12.58
N LYS A 284 10.90 -0.87 12.06
CA LYS A 284 11.57 0.18 12.85
C LYS A 284 10.59 0.89 13.77
N GLU A 285 9.40 1.19 13.26
CA GLU A 285 8.33 1.89 13.96
C GLU A 285 7.01 1.12 13.82
N PRO A 286 6.78 0.12 14.71
CA PRO A 286 5.61 -0.76 14.68
C PRO A 286 4.27 -0.04 14.70
N ILE A 287 3.27 -0.67 14.09
CA ILE A 287 1.86 -0.29 14.24
C ILE A 287 1.41 -0.74 15.63
N ARG A 288 0.81 0.14 16.42
CA ARG A 288 0.41 -0.15 17.80
C ARG A 288 -1.10 -0.22 17.94
N VAL A 289 -1.59 -1.28 18.58
CA VAL A 289 -3.00 -1.53 18.89
C VAL A 289 -3.10 -2.16 20.28
N LYS A 290 -4.32 -2.32 20.81
CA LYS A 290 -4.54 -2.89 22.14
C LYS A 290 -5.11 -4.30 22.06
N VAL A 291 -4.89 -5.08 23.11
CA VAL A 291 -5.63 -6.34 23.31
C VAL A 291 -7.14 -6.08 23.22
N GLY A 292 -7.84 -6.87 22.42
CA GLY A 292 -9.27 -6.76 22.13
C GLY A 292 -9.62 -5.80 20.99
N ASP A 293 -8.66 -5.07 20.40
CA ASP A 293 -8.93 -4.26 19.22
C ASP A 293 -9.24 -5.17 18.01
N ARG A 294 -10.28 -4.80 17.26
CA ARG A 294 -10.44 -5.24 15.88
C ARG A 294 -9.52 -4.41 15.01
N VAL A 295 -8.65 -5.06 14.25
CA VAL A 295 -7.76 -4.41 13.30
C VAL A 295 -8.24 -4.72 11.89
N ARG A 296 -8.32 -3.66 11.06
CA ARG A 296 -8.64 -3.78 9.63
C ARG A 296 -7.48 -3.26 8.80
N PHE A 297 -6.95 -4.12 7.95
CA PHE A 297 -6.00 -3.74 6.90
C PHE A 297 -6.70 -3.62 5.56
N TRP A 298 -6.61 -2.44 4.96
CA TRP A 298 -6.91 -2.20 3.56
C TRP A 298 -5.61 -2.36 2.78
N VAL A 299 -5.44 -3.50 2.10
CA VAL A 299 -4.17 -3.82 1.42
C VAL A 299 -4.35 -3.64 -0.07
N VAL A 300 -3.52 -2.79 -0.67
CA VAL A 300 -3.43 -2.58 -2.12
C VAL A 300 -2.08 -3.08 -2.58
N ALA A 301 -2.03 -3.99 -3.54
CA ALA A 301 -0.78 -4.37 -4.20
C ALA A 301 -0.64 -3.56 -5.49
N ALA A 302 -0.03 -2.37 -5.38
CA ALA A 302 0.13 -1.46 -6.51
C ALA A 302 1.09 -2.01 -7.58
N GLY A 303 2.08 -2.81 -7.17
CA GLY A 303 3.01 -3.45 -8.09
C GLY A 303 4.24 -2.58 -8.41
N PRO A 304 4.70 -2.52 -9.68
CA PRO A 304 3.94 -2.81 -10.90
C PRO A 304 3.76 -4.29 -11.28
N SER A 305 4.43 -5.26 -10.64
CA SER A 305 4.44 -6.64 -11.14
C SER A 305 4.02 -7.70 -10.14
N HIS A 306 4.39 -7.56 -8.87
CA HIS A 306 4.30 -8.64 -7.90
C HIS A 306 3.05 -8.55 -7.02
N PRO A 307 2.39 -9.69 -6.75
CA PRO A 307 1.28 -9.74 -5.80
C PRO A 307 1.76 -9.57 -4.35
N CYS A 308 0.83 -9.24 -3.46
CA CYS A 308 1.03 -9.31 -2.02
C CYS A 308 0.38 -10.58 -1.47
N HIS A 309 1.18 -11.57 -1.05
CA HIS A 309 0.66 -12.71 -0.29
C HIS A 309 0.58 -12.28 1.18
N PHE A 310 -0.45 -11.51 1.52
CA PHE A 310 -0.53 -10.85 2.81
C PHE A 310 -0.78 -11.87 3.93
N HIS A 311 0.07 -11.82 4.95
CA HIS A 311 0.03 -12.69 6.11
C HIS A 311 0.43 -11.92 7.36
N VAL A 312 -0.21 -12.23 8.49
CA VAL A 312 0.19 -11.77 9.82
C VAL A 312 0.59 -12.99 10.64
N VAL A 313 1.86 -13.08 10.98
CA VAL A 313 2.44 -14.21 11.73
C VAL A 313 1.87 -14.23 13.14
N GLY A 314 1.36 -15.40 13.55
CA GLY A 314 0.72 -15.59 14.84
C GLY A 314 -0.78 -15.27 14.85
N GLU A 315 -1.32 -14.77 13.74
CA GLU A 315 -2.74 -14.42 13.59
C GLU A 315 -3.42 -15.23 12.48
N GLN A 316 -4.74 -15.24 12.50
CA GLN A 316 -5.58 -15.66 11.37
C GLN A 316 -6.56 -14.54 11.04
N PHE A 317 -6.89 -14.37 9.76
CA PHE A 317 -7.89 -13.38 9.37
C PHE A 317 -9.30 -13.91 9.66
N ASP A 318 -10.01 -13.21 10.53
CA ASP A 318 -11.43 -13.43 10.82
C ASP A 318 -12.29 -13.21 9.59
N SER A 319 -11.90 -12.26 8.73
CA SER A 319 -12.61 -11.94 7.49
C SER A 319 -11.65 -11.39 6.44
N VAL A 320 -11.75 -11.93 5.23
CA VAL A 320 -11.12 -11.42 4.02
C VAL A 320 -12.21 -11.12 3.00
N TRP A 321 -12.31 -9.87 2.56
CA TRP A 321 -13.26 -9.46 1.53
C TRP A 321 -12.55 -9.33 0.17
N LEU A 322 -13.02 -10.12 -0.80
CA LEU A 322 -12.52 -10.10 -2.19
C LEU A 322 -13.05 -8.94 -3.03
N GLY A 323 -14.18 -8.37 -2.62
CA GLY A 323 -14.88 -7.30 -3.31
C GLY A 323 -15.46 -6.33 -2.29
N ALA A 324 -16.68 -5.85 -2.52
CA ALA A 324 -17.30 -4.82 -1.68
C ALA A 324 -17.70 -5.36 -0.28
N PRO A 325 -16.99 -5.00 0.82
CA PRO A 325 -17.50 -5.29 2.16
C PRO A 325 -18.83 -4.51 2.36
N PRO A 326 -19.75 -4.96 3.26
CA PRO A 326 -19.69 -6.16 4.09
C PRO A 326 -20.27 -7.41 3.39
N ALA A 327 -20.15 -7.57 2.07
CA ALA A 327 -20.56 -8.82 1.40
C ALA A 327 -19.86 -10.06 2.02
N ASN A 328 -20.30 -11.27 1.64
CA ASN A 328 -19.85 -12.53 2.25
C ASN A 328 -18.31 -12.66 2.31
N PRO A 329 -17.66 -12.54 3.49
CA PRO A 329 -16.22 -12.69 3.61
C PRO A 329 -15.80 -14.16 3.59
N ILE A 330 -14.56 -14.40 3.21
CA ILE A 330 -13.87 -15.65 3.51
C ILE A 330 -13.37 -15.54 4.96
N ARG A 331 -13.56 -16.57 5.77
CA ARG A 331 -13.20 -16.58 7.20
C ARG A 331 -12.15 -17.64 7.51
N GLY A 332 -11.34 -17.44 8.54
CA GLY A 332 -10.34 -18.40 9.00
C GLY A 332 -9.19 -18.58 8.00
N VAL A 333 -8.71 -17.47 7.45
CA VAL A 333 -7.69 -17.48 6.39
C VAL A 333 -6.33 -17.12 6.98
N GLN A 334 -5.32 -17.95 6.74
CA GLN A 334 -3.95 -17.68 7.19
C GLN A 334 -3.22 -16.64 6.32
N THR A 335 -3.39 -16.72 5.01
CA THR A 335 -2.70 -15.90 4.01
C THR A 335 -3.61 -15.78 2.82
N PHE A 336 -3.74 -14.57 2.25
CA PHE A 336 -4.49 -14.39 1.02
C PHE A 336 -3.73 -13.49 0.04
N THR A 337 -3.87 -13.80 -1.24
CA THR A 337 -3.16 -13.08 -2.30
C THR A 337 -3.96 -11.87 -2.75
N VAL A 338 -3.37 -10.69 -2.58
CA VAL A 338 -3.78 -9.45 -3.27
C VAL A 338 -3.05 -9.43 -4.62
N PRO A 339 -3.75 -9.47 -5.77
CA PRO A 339 -3.11 -9.45 -7.07
C PRO A 339 -2.47 -8.07 -7.34
N ALA A 340 -1.44 -8.02 -8.19
CA ALA A 340 -0.90 -6.75 -8.66
C ALA A 340 -2.00 -5.93 -9.37
N GLY A 341 -2.07 -4.63 -9.06
CA GLY A 341 -3.17 -3.76 -9.47
C GLY A 341 -4.48 -3.99 -8.70
N GLY A 342 -4.48 -4.80 -7.64
CA GLY A 342 -5.67 -5.14 -6.87
C GLY A 342 -5.61 -4.64 -5.43
N GLY A 343 -6.76 -4.71 -4.76
CA GLY A 343 -6.88 -4.44 -3.33
C GLY A 343 -7.90 -5.33 -2.65
N LEU A 344 -7.67 -5.60 -1.36
CA LEU A 344 -8.48 -6.46 -0.51
C LEU A 344 -8.57 -5.89 0.91
N VAL A 345 -9.54 -6.37 1.67
CA VAL A 345 -9.77 -5.96 3.06
C VAL A 345 -9.61 -7.16 3.98
N PHE A 346 -8.88 -6.99 5.07
CA PHE A 346 -8.54 -8.03 6.03
C PHE A 346 -8.90 -7.56 7.44
N ASP A 347 -9.74 -8.31 8.15
CA ASP A 347 -10.01 -8.11 9.57
C ASP A 347 -9.36 -9.22 10.40
N LEU A 348 -8.81 -8.84 11.55
CA LEU A 348 -8.42 -9.72 12.64
C LEU A 348 -8.79 -9.10 14.00
N ILE A 349 -8.84 -9.90 15.05
CA ILE A 349 -9.00 -9.47 16.44
C ILE A 349 -7.71 -9.80 17.20
N CYS A 350 -7.14 -8.81 17.88
CA CYS A 350 -5.92 -9.00 18.65
C CYS A 350 -6.24 -9.58 20.04
N ASP A 351 -6.28 -10.90 20.17
CA ASP A 351 -6.73 -11.58 21.40
C ASP A 351 -5.70 -11.57 22.53
N ILE A 352 -4.40 -11.50 22.21
CA ILE A 352 -3.30 -11.58 23.19
C ILE A 352 -2.26 -10.48 22.92
N PRO A 353 -1.54 -10.01 23.96
CA PRO A 353 -0.47 -9.04 23.77
C PRO A 353 0.74 -9.70 23.09
N GLY A 354 1.49 -8.93 22.31
CA GLY A 354 2.68 -9.44 21.62
C GLY A 354 3.10 -8.62 20.40
N GLU A 355 4.10 -9.11 19.68
CA GLU A 355 4.54 -8.59 18.40
C GLU A 355 4.17 -9.59 17.30
N PHE A 356 3.36 -9.15 16.34
CA PHE A 356 2.84 -9.96 15.26
C PHE A 356 3.37 -9.42 13.92
N PRO A 357 4.41 -10.04 13.35
CA PRO A 357 4.96 -9.61 12.07
C PRO A 357 3.94 -9.75 10.93
N PHE A 358 3.69 -8.70 10.17
CA PHE A 358 2.95 -8.77 8.91
C PHE A 358 3.90 -8.71 7.72
N VAL A 359 3.64 -9.52 6.69
CA VAL A 359 4.59 -9.76 5.59
C VAL A 359 3.89 -9.93 4.25
N ASN A 360 4.64 -9.74 3.16
CA ASN A 360 4.40 -10.49 1.93
C ASN A 360 5.08 -11.87 2.05
N HIS A 361 4.27 -12.93 2.02
CA HIS A 361 4.72 -14.30 2.26
C HIS A 361 5.48 -14.93 1.07
N ALA A 362 5.57 -14.25 -0.09
CA ALA A 362 6.69 -14.50 -1.00
C ALA A 362 7.95 -13.96 -0.32
N PHE A 363 8.62 -14.79 0.48
CA PHE A 363 9.63 -14.32 1.45
C PHE A 363 10.83 -13.59 0.84
N GLY A 364 11.11 -13.76 -0.45
CA GLY A 364 12.05 -12.90 -1.16
C GLY A 364 11.63 -11.42 -1.13
N HIS A 365 10.34 -11.11 -1.19
CA HIS A 365 9.78 -9.76 -1.03
C HIS A 365 9.83 -9.30 0.42
N GLY A 366 9.55 -10.19 1.38
CA GLY A 366 9.73 -9.90 2.81
C GLY A 366 11.16 -9.47 3.12
N GLN A 367 12.15 -10.22 2.63
CA GLN A 367 13.58 -9.90 2.79
C GLN A 367 14.00 -8.59 2.11
N LYS A 368 13.27 -8.18 1.06
CA LYS A 368 13.46 -6.90 0.36
C LYS A 368 12.75 -5.71 1.03
N GLY A 369 12.00 -5.94 2.11
CA GLY A 369 11.41 -4.91 2.97
C GLY A 369 9.89 -4.91 3.09
N ALA A 370 9.18 -5.89 2.51
CA ALA A 370 7.73 -6.01 2.62
C ALA A 370 7.35 -6.69 3.95
N VAL A 371 7.75 -6.06 5.05
CA VAL A 371 7.60 -6.55 6.43
C VAL A 371 7.29 -5.40 7.39
N GLY A 372 6.57 -5.71 8.46
CA GLY A 372 6.31 -4.81 9.58
C GLY A 372 5.85 -5.55 10.82
N ILE A 373 5.72 -4.84 11.95
CA ILE A 373 5.21 -5.39 13.20
C ILE A 373 3.89 -4.71 13.56
N LEU A 374 2.88 -5.53 13.87
CA LEU A 374 1.71 -5.14 14.65
C LEU A 374 2.01 -5.45 16.12
N HIS A 375 2.21 -4.41 16.93
CA HIS A 375 2.47 -4.51 18.36
C HIS A 375 1.16 -4.33 19.14
N VAL A 376 0.77 -5.37 19.87
CA VAL A 376 -0.44 -5.44 20.68
C VAL A 376 -0.06 -5.28 22.14
N GLU A 377 -0.52 -4.19 22.77
CA GLU A 377 -0.23 -3.83 24.18
C GLU A 377 -1.41 -3.94 25.13
#